data_AF-A0A0Q4AZX8-F1
#
_entry.id   AF-A0A0Q4AZX8-F1
#
_cell.length_a   1.000
_cell.length_b   1.000
_cell.length_c   1.000
_cell.angle_alpha   90.00
_cell.angle_beta   90.00
_cell.angle_gamma   90.00
#
_symmetry.space_group_name_H-M   'P 1'
#
loop_
_entity.id
_entity.type
_entity.pdbx_description
1 polymer ?
#
loop_
_entity_poly.entity_id
_entity_poly.type
_entity_poly.pdbx_seq_one_letter_code
_entity_poly.pdbx_strand_id
1 'polypeptide(L)'
;MAESANGALSAMNLAGTYHGTLPCADCSGRDYTLTLKGDSTYELHSRYMGTKEGDVDFSESGNYTIDVTRGLVVLNSEKESASFIVEGSNLIMCDAEGNAPQDKAAYTLMRSNDNEPAPESK
;
A
#
# COMPACT_ATOMS: atom_id res chain seq x y z
N MET A 1 -15.96 29.24 0.90
CA MET A 1 -14.63 29.62 0.38
C MET A 1 -13.92 28.31 0.07
N ALA A 2 -13.78 27.96 -1.21
CA ALA A 2 -13.15 26.73 -1.65
C ALA A 2 -11.73 27.09 -2.10
N GLU A 3 -10.77 26.96 -1.19
CA GLU A 3 -9.37 27.18 -1.50
C GLU A 3 -8.80 25.92 -2.14
N SER A 4 -8.72 25.97 -3.47
CA SER A 4 -7.69 25.43 -4.35
C SER A 4 -6.72 24.43 -3.71
N ALA A 5 -7.04 23.15 -3.80
CA ALA A 5 -6.09 22.05 -3.60
C ALA A 5 -5.12 21.99 -4.80
N ASN A 6 -4.14 22.89 -4.83
CA ASN A 6 -3.10 22.94 -5.86
C ASN A 6 -1.80 22.31 -5.32
N GLY A 7 -1.50 21.08 -5.75
CA GLY A 7 -0.12 20.61 -5.98
C GLY A 7 0.70 20.05 -4.81
N ALA A 8 0.19 19.97 -3.58
CA ALA A 8 0.92 19.34 -2.48
C ALA A 8 0.51 17.87 -2.31
N LEU A 9 1.43 16.95 -2.59
CA LEU A 9 1.34 15.57 -2.11
C LEU A 9 0.98 15.59 -0.63
N SER A 10 -0.07 14.91 -0.22
CA SER A 10 -0.57 14.95 1.16
C SER A 10 -1.34 13.67 1.45
N ALA A 11 -1.50 13.37 2.75
CA ALA A 11 -2.23 12.20 3.21
C ALA A 11 -3.64 12.14 2.59
N MET A 12 -4.31 13.28 2.45
CA MET A 12 -5.62 13.36 1.80
C MET A 12 -5.59 13.11 0.30
N ASN A 13 -4.50 13.46 -0.40
CA ASN A 13 -4.39 13.21 -1.84
C ASN A 13 -4.10 11.72 -2.13
N LEU A 14 -3.26 11.13 -1.27
CA LEU A 14 -2.93 9.71 -1.27
C LEU A 14 -3.98 8.85 -0.58
N ALA A 15 -4.94 9.45 0.13
CA ALA A 15 -5.98 8.70 0.81
C ALA A 15 -6.77 7.86 -0.20
N GLY A 16 -6.83 6.56 0.06
CA GLY A 16 -7.38 5.58 -0.86
C GLY A 16 -6.90 4.19 -0.53
N THR A 17 -7.51 3.21 -1.20
CA THR A 17 -7.15 1.82 -1.08
C THR A 17 -6.23 1.45 -2.24
N TYR A 18 -5.09 0.87 -1.92
CA TYR A 18 -4.10 0.38 -2.85
C TYR A 18 -4.06 -1.13 -2.74
N HIS A 19 -4.08 -1.82 -3.86
CA HIS A 19 -4.03 -3.27 -3.91
C HIS A 19 -2.94 -3.69 -4.88
N GLY A 20 -2.19 -4.71 -4.49
CA GLY A 20 -1.23 -5.37 -5.34
C GLY A 20 -1.24 -6.85 -5.06
N THR A 21 -1.17 -7.63 -6.13
CA THR A 21 -1.04 -9.08 -6.03
C THR A 21 0.44 -9.39 -6.21
N LEU A 22 1.10 -9.81 -5.13
CA LEU A 22 2.50 -10.20 -5.16
C LEU A 22 2.60 -11.63 -5.70
N PRO A 23 3.41 -11.87 -6.74
CA PRO A 23 3.63 -13.22 -7.23
C PRO A 23 4.33 -14.02 -6.14
N CYS A 24 3.65 -15.05 -5.64
CA CYS A 24 4.25 -15.98 -4.70
C CYS A 24 4.91 -17.09 -5.53
N ALA A 25 6.21 -17.29 -5.35
CA ALA A 25 6.94 -18.33 -6.09
C ALA A 25 6.41 -19.75 -5.82
N ASP A 26 5.71 -19.95 -4.70
CA ASP A 26 5.24 -21.24 -4.19
C ASP A 26 3.75 -21.25 -3.81
N CYS A 27 2.99 -20.16 -4.08
CA CYS A 27 1.54 -20.09 -3.83
C CYS A 27 0.81 -19.45 -5.01
N SER A 28 -0.51 -19.65 -5.09
CA SER A 28 -1.36 -19.10 -6.17
C SER A 28 -1.34 -17.56 -6.24
N GLY A 29 -0.98 -16.90 -5.15
CA GLY A 29 -0.83 -15.45 -5.05
C GLY A 29 -0.97 -14.98 -3.62
N ARG A 30 -0.37 -13.82 -3.30
CA ARG A 30 -0.66 -13.10 -2.06
C ARG A 30 -1.25 -11.75 -2.41
N ASP A 31 -2.44 -11.50 -1.92
CA ASP A 31 -3.05 -10.19 -2.00
C ASP A 31 -2.48 -9.28 -0.91
N TYR A 32 -2.10 -8.08 -1.32
CA TYR A 32 -1.55 -7.06 -0.45
C TYR A 32 -2.35 -5.78 -0.65
N THR A 33 -3.10 -5.40 0.38
CA THR A 33 -4.02 -4.27 0.35
C THR A 33 -3.57 -3.24 1.36
N LEU A 34 -3.14 -2.07 0.91
CA LEU A 34 -2.74 -0.95 1.75
C LEU A 34 -3.79 0.15 1.63
N THR A 35 -4.42 0.51 2.74
CA THR A 35 -5.39 1.60 2.80
C THR A 35 -4.74 2.79 3.50
N LEU A 36 -4.57 3.90 2.80
CA LEU A 36 -4.05 5.14 3.39
C LEU A 36 -5.22 6.05 3.80
N LYS A 37 -5.19 6.55 5.03
CA LYS A 37 -6.15 7.56 5.51
C LYS A 37 -5.53 8.95 5.48
N GLY A 38 -6.38 9.96 5.25
CA GLY A 38 -5.99 11.36 5.26
C GLY A 38 -5.49 11.89 6.62
N ASP A 39 -5.66 11.10 7.68
CA ASP A 39 -5.25 11.42 9.05
C ASP A 39 -3.80 10.97 9.37
N SER A 40 -3.01 10.60 8.36
CA SER A 40 -1.65 10.04 8.51
C SER A 40 -1.61 8.62 9.10
N THR A 41 -2.74 7.91 9.09
CA THR A 41 -2.88 6.51 9.53
C THR A 41 -3.10 5.58 8.34
N TYR A 42 -2.58 4.35 8.40
CA TYR A 42 -2.77 3.37 7.35
C TYR A 42 -3.29 2.04 7.91
N GLU A 43 -3.93 1.25 7.04
CA GLU A 43 -4.35 -0.12 7.31
C GLU A 43 -3.80 -1.02 6.21
N LEU A 44 -2.87 -1.89 6.58
CA LEU A 44 -2.32 -2.91 5.71
C LEU A 44 -3.07 -4.22 5.94
N HIS A 45 -3.43 -4.89 4.86
CA HIS A 45 -4.08 -6.20 4.88
C HIS A 45 -3.40 -7.11 3.86
N SER A 46 -2.74 -8.16 4.34
CA SER A 46 -2.13 -9.19 3.52
C SER A 46 -2.95 -10.48 3.60
N ARG A 47 -3.41 -11.01 2.47
CA ARG A 47 -4.08 -12.31 2.40
C ARG A 47 -3.24 -13.28 1.58
N TYR A 48 -2.80 -14.36 2.21
CA TYR A 48 -2.05 -15.44 1.59
C TYR A 48 -3.04 -16.54 1.19
N MET A 49 -3.18 -16.80 -0.10
CA MET A 49 -4.09 -17.84 -0.61
C MET A 49 -3.30 -19.08 -1.02
N GLY A 50 -3.77 -20.26 -0.60
CA GLY A 50 -3.15 -21.53 -0.97
C GLY A 50 -1.92 -21.91 -0.13
N THR A 51 -1.82 -21.44 1.12
CA THR A 51 -0.81 -21.95 2.04
C THR A 51 -1.17 -23.33 2.57
N LYS A 52 -0.18 -24.05 3.14
CA LYS A 52 -0.37 -25.39 3.72
C LYS A 52 -1.38 -25.43 4.86
N GLU A 53 -1.65 -24.28 5.48
CA GLU A 53 -2.55 -24.10 6.63
C GLU A 53 -3.93 -23.52 6.22
N GLY A 54 -4.12 -23.15 4.94
CA GLY A 54 -5.34 -22.51 4.42
C GLY A 54 -5.11 -21.07 3.96
N ASP A 55 -6.20 -20.33 3.78
CA ASP A 55 -6.15 -18.88 3.51
C ASP A 55 -5.83 -18.14 4.82
N VAL A 56 -4.73 -17.38 4.84
CA VAL A 56 -4.31 -16.62 6.02
C VAL A 56 -4.44 -15.14 5.72
N ASP A 57 -5.34 -14.46 6.43
CA ASP A 57 -5.43 -13.01 6.45
C ASP A 57 -4.62 -12.40 7.59
N PHE A 58 -3.99 -11.28 7.31
CA PHE A 58 -3.22 -10.50 8.27
C PHE A 58 -3.52 -9.03 8.08
N SER A 59 -4.13 -8.41 9.08
CA SER A 59 -4.43 -6.98 9.10
C SER A 59 -3.57 -6.27 10.14
N GLU A 60 -2.96 -5.16 9.75
CA GLU A 60 -2.14 -4.31 10.59
C GLU A 60 -2.50 -2.84 10.35
N SER A 61 -2.46 -2.03 11.39
CA SER A 61 -2.71 -0.59 11.28
C SER A 61 -1.63 0.18 12.02
N GLY A 62 -1.20 1.30 11.43
CA GLY A 62 -0.14 2.12 12.01
C GLY A 62 -0.20 3.55 11.51
N ASN A 63 0.88 4.30 11.77
CA ASN A 63 1.05 5.64 11.25
C ASN A 63 2.04 5.65 10.08
N TYR A 64 1.85 6.58 9.16
CA TYR A 64 2.78 6.77 8.06
C TYR A 64 3.13 8.24 7.89
N THR A 65 4.31 8.46 7.33
CA THR A 65 4.86 9.79 7.08
C THR A 65 5.00 9.98 5.58
N ILE A 66 4.59 11.13 5.06
CA ILE A 66 4.75 11.47 3.65
C ILE A 66 5.79 12.56 3.51
N ASP A 67 6.83 12.27 2.75
CA ASP A 67 7.80 13.24 2.28
C ASP A 67 7.31 13.86 0.97
N VAL A 68 6.59 14.97 1.10
CA VAL A 68 5.97 15.69 -0.03
C VAL A 68 7.01 16.28 -0.98
N THR A 69 8.24 16.49 -0.50
CA THR A 69 9.38 17.00 -1.27
C THR A 69 9.93 15.94 -2.20
N ARG A 70 9.95 14.67 -1.74
CA ARG A 70 10.49 13.52 -2.49
C ARG A 70 9.43 12.61 -3.10
N GLY A 71 8.16 12.78 -2.72
CA GLY A 71 7.08 11.85 -3.08
C GLY A 71 7.23 10.47 -2.45
N LEU A 72 7.71 10.41 -1.20
CA LEU A 72 7.96 9.15 -0.50
C LEU A 72 6.98 8.98 0.66
N VAL A 73 6.42 7.79 0.82
CA VAL A 73 5.56 7.38 1.93
C VAL A 73 6.34 6.39 2.78
N VAL A 74 6.49 6.65 4.07
CA VAL A 74 7.20 5.78 5.01
C VAL A 74 6.20 5.29 6.04
N LEU A 75 5.87 4.00 5.99
CA LEU A 75 5.06 3.34 7.00
C LEU A 75 5.89 3.15 8.27
N ASN A 76 5.42 3.73 9.36
CA ASN A 76 5.99 3.56 10.69
C ASN A 76 5.06 2.59 11.44
N SER A 77 5.29 1.29 11.23
CA SER A 77 4.67 0.24 12.04
C SER A 77 5.58 -0.21 13.16
N GLU A 78 4.98 -0.78 14.21
CA GLU A 78 5.73 -1.52 15.24
C GLU A 78 6.25 -2.86 14.74
N LYS A 79 5.67 -3.42 13.67
CA LYS A 79 6.11 -4.71 13.10
C LYS A 79 6.89 -4.56 11.80
N GLU A 80 6.30 -3.89 10.81
CA GLU A 80 6.88 -3.75 9.48
C GLU A 80 6.97 -2.28 9.08
N SER A 81 8.17 -1.72 9.12
CA SER A 81 8.46 -0.42 8.54
C SER A 81 8.83 -0.58 7.06
N ALA A 82 8.06 0.07 6.19
CA ALA A 82 8.21 -0.05 4.75
C ALA A 82 8.10 1.32 4.07
N SER A 83 8.94 1.54 3.06
CA SER A 83 8.94 2.76 2.27
C SER A 83 8.23 2.53 0.94
N PHE A 84 7.49 3.51 0.45
CA PHE A 84 6.77 3.46 -0.81
C PHE A 84 7.00 4.75 -1.57
N ILE A 85 7.32 4.66 -2.86
CA ILE A 85 7.42 5.81 -3.74
C ILE A 85 6.05 6.05 -4.36
N VAL A 86 5.57 7.29 -4.27
CA VAL A 86 4.35 7.73 -4.95
C VAL A 86 4.68 8.03 -6.41
N GLU A 87 4.12 7.24 -7.32
CA GLU A 87 4.22 7.46 -8.76
C GLU A 87 2.82 7.71 -9.32
N GLY A 88 2.45 8.99 -9.37
CA GLY A 88 1.14 9.44 -9.84
C GLY A 88 0.00 8.97 -8.93
N SER A 89 -0.63 7.85 -9.31
CA SER A 89 -1.73 7.22 -8.56
C SER A 89 -1.35 5.90 -7.92
N ASN A 90 -0.14 5.39 -8.16
CA ASN A 90 0.31 4.09 -7.67
C ASN A 90 1.37 4.25 -6.58
N LEU A 91 1.53 3.21 -5.77
CA LEU A 91 2.57 3.14 -4.75
C LEU A 91 3.54 2.02 -5.10
N ILE A 92 4.83 2.33 -5.17
CA ILE A 92 5.87 1.34 -5.45
C ILE A 92 6.60 1.08 -4.15
N MET A 93 6.47 -0.13 -3.61
CA MET A 93 7.25 -0.51 -2.42
C MET A 93 8.74 -0.40 -2.73
N CYS A 94 9.49 0.10 -1.78
CA CYS A 94 10.84 0.58 -1.93
C CYS A 94 11.63 0.23 -0.66
N ASP A 95 12.95 0.07 -0.79
CA ASP A 95 13.78 -0.20 0.39
C ASP A 95 13.86 1.01 1.33
N ALA A 96 14.33 0.82 2.56
CA ALA A 96 14.46 1.87 3.58
C ALA A 96 15.33 3.05 3.10
N GLU A 97 16.24 2.81 2.16
CA GLU A 97 17.08 3.82 1.52
C GLU A 97 16.34 4.70 0.48
N GLY A 98 15.11 4.36 0.10
CA GLY A 98 14.40 5.03 -0.99
C GLY A 98 14.80 4.52 -2.39
N ASN A 99 15.40 3.33 -2.46
CA ASN A 99 15.71 2.65 -3.72
C ASN A 99 14.60 1.69 -4.16
N ALA A 100 14.01 1.96 -5.32
CA ALA A 100 12.99 1.08 -5.90
C ALA A 100 13.56 -0.32 -6.20
N PRO A 101 12.80 -1.40 -5.97
CA PRO A 101 13.25 -2.77 -6.18
C PRO A 101 13.52 -3.03 -7.67
N GLN A 102 14.29 -4.08 -7.97
CA GLN A 102 14.58 -4.50 -9.34
C GLN A 102 13.27 -4.79 -10.11
N ASP A 103 12.33 -5.50 -9.46
CA ASP A 103 11.02 -5.84 -10.00
C ASP A 103 9.92 -4.86 -9.54
N LYS A 104 10.05 -3.58 -9.88
CA LYS A 104 9.03 -2.56 -9.51
C LYS A 104 7.60 -2.97 -9.85
N ALA A 105 7.40 -3.62 -11.00
CA ALA A 105 6.08 -4.06 -11.45
C ALA A 105 5.45 -5.11 -10.52
N ALA A 106 6.26 -6.00 -9.92
CA ALA A 106 5.78 -6.98 -8.96
C ALA A 106 5.40 -6.31 -7.63
N TYR A 107 6.09 -5.24 -7.25
CA TYR A 107 5.92 -4.50 -6.00
C TYR A 107 5.13 -3.19 -6.15
N THR A 108 4.40 -3.03 -7.25
CA THR A 108 3.53 -1.86 -7.49
C THR A 108 2.13 -2.17 -6.96
N LEU A 109 1.66 -1.34 -6.04
CA LEU A 109 0.28 -1.31 -5.58
C LEU A 109 -0.50 -0.33 -6.44
N MET A 110 -1.50 -0.84 -7.13
CA MET A 110 -2.42 -0.04 -7.92
C MET A 110 -3.50 0.53 -7.00
N ARG A 111 -3.82 1.80 -7.16
CA ARG A 111 -4.94 2.39 -6.42
C ARG A 111 -6.25 1.85 -6.96
N SER A 112 -6.95 1.09 -6.11
CA SER A 112 -8.33 0.68 -6.38
C SER A 112 -9.24 1.86 -6.06
N ASN A 113 -9.61 2.61 -7.08
CA ASN A 113 -10.67 3.62 -7.01
C ASN A 113 -12.08 3.01 -7.13
N ASP A 114 -12.15 1.69 -7.23
CA ASP A 114 -13.38 0.94 -7.23
C ASP A 114 -13.55 0.30 -5.84
N ASN A 115 -14.63 0.67 -5.15
CA ASN A 115 -14.99 0.14 -3.84
C ASN A 115 -15.57 -1.28 -3.99
N GLU A 116 -14.80 -2.18 -4.61
CA GLU A 116 -15.04 -3.62 -4.58
C GLU A 116 -14.09 -4.22 -3.54
N PRO A 117 -14.60 -4.60 -2.35
CA PRO A 117 -13.80 -5.34 -1.38
C PRO A 117 -13.30 -6.62 -2.05
N ALA A 118 -12.02 -6.96 -1.81
CA ALA A 118 -11.45 -8.24 -2.21
C ALA A 118 -12.46 -9.36 -1.92
N PRO A 119 -12.71 -10.30 -2.86
CA PRO A 119 -13.81 -11.24 -2.75
C PRO A 119 -13.75 -11.94 -1.38
N GLU A 120 -14.82 -11.79 -0.62
CA GLU A 120 -15.07 -12.59 0.57
C GLU A 120 -15.12 -14.06 0.11
N SER A 121 -14.06 -14.82 0.40
CA SER A 121 -14.07 -16.27 0.22
C SER A 121 -15.07 -16.85 1.22
N LYS A 122 -16.09 -17.49 0.67
CA LYS A 122 -17.28 -18.03 1.34
C LYS A 122 -16.99 -19.28 2.18
#